data_AF-A0A0S4L9D0-F1
#
_entry.id   AF-A0A0S4L9D0-F1
#
_cell.length_a   1.000
_cell.length_b   1.000
_cell.length_c   1.000
_cell.angle_alpha   90.00
_cell.angle_beta   90.00
_cell.angle_gamma   90.00
#
_symmetry.space_group_name_H-M   'P 1'
#
loop_
_entity.id
_entity.type
_entity.pdbx_description
1 polymer ?
#
loop_
_entity_poly.entity_id
_entity_poly.type
_entity_poly.pdbx_seq_one_letter_code
_entity_poly.pdbx_strand_id
1 'polypeptide(L)'
;MPVRVVEPIPKNSTRSALADWLELSALSSDRKQVSEADLIGLHELYGGDSVATLRSEPETGEVLDESILETMQEQSLQAVVEEIMYRAEVLQGCYPFKVKPRGILLAESTGEEQLTIGEWVYLFCLLSSAIREGGLQTTDESIETRIASLFQVCACLAAVGYLSGTASSFGFPRAQGNAFLPALQLAYKEFGEGTVRSDDNVPPGFPSDLKDGGIDVIAWRDFPDKLPGKLYLLGQCASGKNWKSKPVRTYIKSFHGNWFTGTPASEPIEALFIPFTFHHELQDSDEEDFSTRRRNAFHYETRTFGVIHDRFRLAYFAGLGSSLPPQNQGAFNENIDKVKAWVGDVLALMRGN
;
A
#
# COMPACT_ATOMS: atom_id res chain seq x y z
N MET A 1 -12.35 9.44 -20.48
CA MET A 1 -12.09 10.85 -20.10
C MET A 1 -10.75 10.87 -19.38
N PRO A 2 -9.86 11.86 -19.61
CA PRO A 2 -8.48 11.74 -19.17
C PRO A 2 -8.34 11.80 -17.65
N VAL A 3 -7.57 10.87 -17.08
CA VAL A 3 -7.02 11.02 -15.73
C VAL A 3 -5.80 11.91 -15.85
N ARG A 4 -5.67 12.92 -14.99
CA ARG A 4 -4.53 13.84 -15.02
C ARG A 4 -3.82 13.82 -13.68
N VAL A 5 -2.49 13.80 -13.74
CA VAL A 5 -1.65 14.15 -12.60
C VAL A 5 -1.99 15.57 -12.21
N VAL A 6 -2.36 15.76 -10.95
CA VAL A 6 -2.72 17.07 -10.45
C VAL A 6 -1.45 17.90 -10.30
N GLU A 7 -1.44 19.00 -11.01
CA GLU A 7 -0.49 20.09 -10.84
C GLU A 7 -1.23 21.29 -10.23
N PRO A 8 -0.58 22.06 -9.34
CA PRO A 8 0.77 21.84 -8.82
C PRO A 8 0.80 20.78 -7.71
N ILE A 9 1.95 20.13 -7.52
CA ILE A 9 2.19 19.27 -6.36
C ILE A 9 2.02 20.13 -5.08
N PRO A 10 1.55 19.57 -3.94
CA PRO A 10 1.41 20.33 -2.70
C PRO A 10 2.72 20.94 -2.20
N LYS A 11 2.67 22.18 -1.70
CA LYS A 11 3.80 22.83 -0.99
C LYS A 11 4.18 21.98 0.25
N ASN A 12 5.47 21.81 0.52
CA ASN A 12 6.04 20.98 1.61
C ASN A 12 5.84 19.46 1.49
N SER A 13 5.79 18.95 0.25
CA SER A 13 5.77 17.51 -0.02
C SER A 13 7.04 16.84 0.50
N THR A 14 6.89 15.68 1.14
CA THR A 14 8.03 14.87 1.61
C THR A 14 8.82 14.31 0.43
N ARG A 15 10.08 13.88 0.66
CA ARG A 15 10.85 13.17 -0.38
C ARG A 15 10.10 11.96 -0.96
N SER A 16 9.29 11.27 -0.15
CA SER A 16 8.47 10.14 -0.61
C SER A 16 7.30 10.58 -1.48
N ALA A 17 6.64 11.70 -1.19
CA ALA A 17 5.55 12.22 -2.01
C ALA A 17 6.06 12.76 -3.35
N LEU A 18 7.22 13.41 -3.36
CA LEU A 18 7.90 13.86 -4.59
C LEU A 18 8.33 12.67 -5.46
N ALA A 19 8.86 11.60 -4.84
CA ALA A 19 9.16 10.36 -5.55
C ALA A 19 7.91 9.72 -6.18
N ASP A 20 6.77 9.68 -5.47
CA ASP A 20 5.49 9.20 -6.02
C ASP A 20 5.04 10.04 -7.22
N TRP A 21 5.18 11.36 -7.11
CA TRP A 21 4.85 12.24 -8.23
C TRP A 21 5.73 11.97 -9.45
N LEU A 22 7.04 11.73 -9.28
CA LEU A 22 7.93 11.42 -10.42
C LEU A 22 7.53 10.13 -11.12
N GLU A 23 7.16 9.12 -10.34
CA GLU A 23 6.66 7.86 -10.85
C GLU A 23 5.34 8.05 -11.63
N LEU A 24 4.42 8.88 -11.13
CA LEU A 24 3.17 9.22 -11.82
C LEU A 24 3.39 10.02 -13.11
N SER A 25 4.33 10.97 -13.08
CA SER A 25 4.75 11.75 -14.25
C SER A 25 5.39 10.87 -15.30
N ALA A 26 6.22 9.90 -14.89
CA ALA A 26 6.77 8.88 -15.78
C ALA A 26 5.66 8.02 -16.41
N LEU A 27 4.62 7.66 -15.67
CA LEU A 27 3.48 6.89 -16.20
C LEU A 27 2.62 7.68 -17.20
N SER A 28 2.54 9.00 -17.04
CA SER A 28 1.73 9.89 -17.88
C SER A 28 2.47 10.40 -19.12
N SER A 29 3.80 10.37 -19.08
CA SER A 29 4.65 10.81 -20.19
C SER A 29 4.54 9.87 -21.40
N ASP A 30 4.41 10.45 -22.61
CA ASP A 30 4.44 9.70 -23.88
C ASP A 30 5.70 8.83 -24.02
N ARG A 31 6.82 9.32 -23.47
CA ARG A 31 8.12 8.64 -23.49
C ARG A 31 8.33 7.69 -22.32
N LYS A 32 7.35 7.56 -21.43
CA LYS A 32 7.39 6.74 -20.20
C LYS A 32 8.64 6.99 -19.35
N GLN A 33 9.11 8.23 -19.34
CA GLN A 33 10.37 8.61 -18.70
C GLN A 33 10.27 10.02 -18.13
N VAL A 34 11.05 10.24 -17.08
CA VAL A 34 11.32 11.55 -16.49
C VAL A 34 12.83 11.73 -16.45
N SER A 35 13.30 12.77 -17.12
CA SER A 35 14.70 13.17 -17.15
C SER A 35 15.05 14.05 -15.95
N GLU A 36 16.34 14.19 -15.69
CA GLU A 36 16.86 15.19 -14.75
C GLU A 36 16.45 16.63 -15.12
N ALA A 37 16.25 16.92 -16.39
CA ALA A 37 15.73 18.22 -16.84
C ALA A 37 14.24 18.39 -16.50
N ASP A 38 13.46 17.31 -16.50
CA ASP A 38 12.06 17.35 -16.06
C ASP A 38 11.99 17.60 -14.55
N LEU A 39 12.89 16.98 -13.78
CA LEU A 39 13.09 17.23 -12.34
C LEU A 39 13.43 18.69 -12.04
N ILE A 40 14.36 19.29 -12.79
CA ILE A 40 14.71 20.71 -12.70
C ILE A 40 13.54 21.59 -13.15
N GLY A 41 12.78 21.16 -14.16
CA GLY A 41 11.60 21.85 -14.66
C GLY A 41 10.42 21.92 -13.68
N LEU A 42 10.18 20.87 -12.85
CA LEU A 42 9.24 21.00 -11.70
C LEU A 42 9.64 22.18 -10.85
N HIS A 43 10.95 22.31 -10.65
CA HIS A 43 11.52 23.16 -9.65
C HIS A 43 11.37 24.64 -10.01
N GLU A 44 11.54 24.97 -11.30
CA GLU A 44 11.25 26.30 -11.84
C GLU A 44 9.75 26.65 -11.78
N LEU A 45 8.86 25.68 -12.07
CA LEU A 45 7.40 25.82 -11.94
C LEU A 45 6.96 26.02 -10.47
N TYR A 46 7.71 25.45 -9.52
CA TYR A 46 7.50 25.62 -8.08
C TYR A 46 8.11 26.90 -7.51
N GLY A 47 9.25 27.33 -8.04
CA GLY A 47 10.00 28.49 -7.60
C GLY A 47 9.20 29.78 -7.80
N GLY A 48 8.41 29.91 -8.87
CA GLY A 48 7.67 31.14 -9.20
C GLY A 48 6.78 31.68 -8.07
N ASP A 49 6.11 30.81 -7.31
CA ASP A 49 5.18 31.19 -6.22
C ASP A 49 5.62 30.71 -4.82
N SER A 50 6.64 29.84 -4.72
CA SER A 50 7.25 29.44 -3.45
C SER A 50 8.43 30.33 -3.05
N VAL A 51 9.03 31.06 -3.99
CA VAL A 51 10.05 32.07 -3.70
C VAL A 51 9.50 33.15 -2.77
N ALA A 52 8.20 33.46 -2.74
CA ALA A 52 7.65 34.39 -1.74
C ALA A 52 7.64 33.84 -0.30
N THR A 53 7.61 32.52 -0.10
CA THR A 53 7.52 31.87 1.22
C THR A 53 8.87 31.30 1.70
N LEU A 54 9.70 30.82 0.76
CA LEU A 54 11.10 30.45 1.00
C LEU A 54 12.01 31.67 1.03
N ARG A 55 11.55 32.84 0.57
CA ARG A 55 12.31 34.06 0.77
C ARG A 55 12.50 34.36 2.23
N SER A 56 11.81 33.80 3.22
CA SER A 56 12.03 34.20 4.61
C SER A 56 12.49 33.04 5.48
N GLU A 57 13.58 33.21 6.24
CA GLU A 57 13.95 32.27 7.30
C GLU A 57 12.77 32.05 8.27
N PRO A 58 12.43 30.80 8.66
CA PRO A 58 11.27 30.52 9.51
C PRO A 58 11.32 31.17 10.90
N GLU A 59 12.52 31.39 11.45
CA GLU A 59 12.72 31.97 12.78
C GLU A 59 12.90 33.49 12.77
N THR A 60 13.52 34.04 11.72
CA THR A 60 13.94 35.44 11.68
C THR A 60 13.12 36.30 10.71
N GLY A 61 12.45 35.67 9.75
CA GLY A 61 11.71 36.36 8.69
C GLY A 61 12.61 37.04 7.65
N GLU A 62 13.94 36.86 7.73
CA GLU A 62 14.91 37.53 6.86
C GLU A 62 14.95 36.95 5.47
N VAL A 63 15.20 37.81 4.47
CA VAL A 63 15.15 37.37 3.10
C VAL A 63 16.31 36.43 2.77
N LEU A 64 16.05 35.13 2.50
CA LEU A 64 17.08 34.17 2.10
C LEU A 64 17.77 34.63 0.82
N ASP A 65 19.11 34.57 0.84
CA ASP A 65 19.94 34.83 -0.33
C ASP A 65 19.70 33.75 -1.41
N GLU A 66 19.84 34.14 -2.67
CA GLU A 66 19.61 33.27 -3.84
C GLU A 66 20.50 32.01 -3.76
N SER A 67 21.73 32.17 -3.25
CA SER A 67 22.68 31.06 -3.04
C SER A 67 22.20 30.03 -2.01
N ILE A 68 21.49 30.46 -0.97
CA ILE A 68 20.91 29.58 0.05
C ILE A 68 19.71 28.84 -0.54
N LEU A 69 18.88 29.55 -1.31
CA LEU A 69 17.78 28.95 -2.05
C LEU A 69 18.31 27.85 -2.96
N GLU A 70 19.24 28.14 -3.88
CA GLU A 70 19.85 27.14 -4.77
C GLU A 70 20.37 25.90 -4.00
N THR A 71 21.04 26.10 -2.87
CA THR A 71 21.56 24.99 -2.04
C THR A 71 20.44 24.11 -1.48
N MET A 72 19.37 24.71 -0.91
CA MET A 72 18.22 23.96 -0.39
C MET A 72 17.50 23.17 -1.49
N GLN A 73 17.51 23.71 -2.72
CA GLN A 73 16.90 23.07 -3.87
C GLN A 73 17.68 21.84 -4.33
N GLU A 74 19.00 21.94 -4.43
CA GLU A 74 19.88 20.81 -4.73
C GLU A 74 19.75 19.68 -3.69
N GLN A 75 19.66 20.04 -2.40
CA GLN A 75 19.45 19.08 -1.32
C GLN A 75 18.12 18.33 -1.43
N SER A 76 17.03 19.05 -1.76
CA SER A 76 15.71 18.44 -1.98
C SER A 76 15.73 17.47 -3.17
N LEU A 77 16.36 17.86 -4.28
CA LEU A 77 16.51 16.99 -5.45
C LEU A 77 17.29 15.71 -5.11
N GLN A 78 18.41 15.87 -4.42
CA GLN A 78 19.24 14.75 -3.96
C GLN A 78 18.44 13.81 -3.05
N ALA A 79 17.65 14.33 -2.12
CA ALA A 79 16.81 13.54 -1.22
C ALA A 79 15.77 12.69 -1.98
N VAL A 80 15.19 13.22 -3.05
CA VAL A 80 14.24 12.50 -3.90
C VAL A 80 14.92 11.42 -4.74
N VAL A 81 16.10 11.71 -5.30
CA VAL A 81 16.90 10.72 -6.04
C VAL A 81 17.29 9.56 -5.13
N GLU A 82 17.73 9.85 -3.90
CA GLU A 82 18.02 8.83 -2.89
C GLU A 82 16.81 7.95 -2.57
N GLU A 83 15.62 8.52 -2.43
CA GLU A 83 14.38 7.77 -2.19
C GLU A 83 14.05 6.83 -3.37
N ILE A 84 14.23 7.27 -4.61
CA ILE A 84 14.03 6.45 -5.80
C ILE A 84 15.07 5.32 -5.90
N MET A 85 16.34 5.63 -5.62
CA MET A 85 17.40 4.62 -5.58
C MET A 85 17.12 3.57 -4.50
N TYR A 86 16.70 4.03 -3.31
CA TYR A 86 16.30 3.15 -2.22
C TYR A 86 15.14 2.23 -2.62
N ARG A 87 14.09 2.77 -3.27
CA ARG A 87 12.97 1.98 -3.80
C ARG A 87 13.43 0.87 -4.73
N ALA A 88 14.29 1.22 -5.70
CA ALA A 88 14.83 0.25 -6.64
C ALA A 88 15.65 -0.84 -5.96
N GLU A 89 16.47 -0.47 -4.97
CA GLU A 89 17.30 -1.40 -4.20
C GLU A 89 16.45 -2.39 -3.39
N VAL A 90 15.45 -1.92 -2.65
CA VAL A 90 14.68 -2.79 -1.73
C VAL A 90 13.64 -3.65 -2.42
N LEU A 91 13.08 -3.19 -3.54
CA LEU A 91 12.02 -3.91 -4.25
C LEU A 91 12.54 -4.78 -5.40
N GLN A 92 13.69 -4.44 -5.98
CA GLN A 92 14.33 -5.22 -7.06
C GLN A 92 13.31 -5.55 -8.17
N GLY A 93 13.10 -6.84 -8.47
CA GLY A 93 12.15 -7.30 -9.49
C GLY A 93 10.67 -7.01 -9.22
N CYS A 94 10.32 -6.40 -8.08
CA CYS A 94 8.98 -5.92 -7.78
C CYS A 94 8.83 -4.40 -7.99
N TYR A 95 9.89 -3.69 -8.37
CA TYR A 95 9.85 -2.25 -8.66
C TYR A 95 9.62 -2.01 -10.17
N PRO A 96 8.52 -1.34 -10.58
CA PRO A 96 8.17 -1.19 -11.99
C PRO A 96 8.96 -0.07 -12.71
N PHE A 97 9.98 0.53 -12.07
CA PHE A 97 10.79 1.60 -12.64
C PHE A 97 12.27 1.20 -12.72
N LYS A 98 12.94 1.62 -13.79
CA LYS A 98 14.39 1.43 -13.99
C LYS A 98 15.10 2.77 -13.78
N VAL A 99 15.93 2.84 -12.75
CA VAL A 99 16.76 4.02 -12.51
C VAL A 99 17.95 4.00 -13.46
N LYS A 100 18.16 5.11 -14.18
CA LYS A 100 19.31 5.30 -15.09
C LYS A 100 20.21 6.41 -14.53
N PRO A 101 21.49 6.48 -14.95
CA PRO A 101 22.42 7.51 -14.48
C PRO A 101 22.02 8.97 -14.76
N ARG A 102 20.97 9.25 -15.54
CA ARG A 102 20.51 10.61 -15.94
C ARG A 102 18.99 10.80 -15.81
N GLY A 103 18.34 10.04 -14.93
CA GLY A 103 16.90 10.13 -14.70
C GLY A 103 16.24 8.78 -14.42
N ILE A 104 14.91 8.79 -14.39
CA ILE A 104 14.08 7.63 -14.08
C ILE A 104 13.33 7.25 -15.35
N LEU A 105 13.50 6.02 -15.79
CA LEU A 105 12.65 5.45 -16.83
C LEU A 105 11.61 4.61 -16.11
N LEU A 106 10.33 4.65 -16.51
CA LEU A 106 9.47 3.49 -16.28
C LEU A 106 10.24 2.29 -16.83
N ALA A 107 10.33 1.21 -16.07
CA ALA A 107 10.93 0.02 -16.62
C ALA A 107 10.08 -0.36 -17.82
N GLU A 108 10.61 -0.22 -19.03
CA GLU A 108 10.17 -1.07 -20.12
C GLU A 108 10.57 -2.49 -19.68
N SER A 109 9.70 -3.14 -18.91
CA SER A 109 9.35 -4.52 -19.18
C SER A 109 8.35 -4.44 -20.32
N THR A 110 8.82 -4.11 -21.53
CA THR A 110 8.38 -4.73 -22.80
C THR A 110 6.86 -4.83 -23.11
N GLY A 111 5.98 -4.09 -22.42
CA GLY A 111 4.53 -4.20 -22.50
C GLY A 111 3.89 -4.59 -21.16
N GLU A 112 2.67 -4.14 -20.91
CA GLU A 112 1.92 -4.43 -19.67
C GLU A 112 1.83 -5.96 -19.38
N GLU A 113 1.90 -6.79 -20.42
CA GLU A 113 1.91 -8.26 -20.33
C GLU A 113 3.15 -8.88 -19.67
N GLN A 114 4.20 -8.12 -19.37
CA GLN A 114 5.44 -8.64 -18.76
C GLN A 114 5.70 -8.23 -17.30
N LEU A 115 4.78 -7.47 -16.69
CA LEU A 115 4.93 -7.11 -15.29
C LEU A 115 4.70 -8.33 -14.38
N THR A 116 5.59 -8.49 -13.40
CA THR A 116 5.44 -9.41 -12.29
C THR A 116 4.26 -9.00 -11.40
N ILE A 117 3.78 -9.92 -10.57
CA ILE A 117 2.70 -9.62 -9.62
C ILE A 117 3.12 -8.56 -8.60
N GLY A 118 4.39 -8.54 -8.20
CA GLY A 118 4.90 -7.49 -7.31
C GLY A 118 4.82 -6.11 -7.95
N GLU A 119 5.20 -5.99 -9.23
CA GLU A 119 5.09 -4.74 -9.98
C GLU A 119 3.64 -4.28 -10.16
N TRP A 120 2.71 -5.20 -10.47
CA TRP A 120 1.28 -4.87 -10.55
C TRP A 120 0.73 -4.35 -9.23
N VAL A 121 1.10 -5.00 -8.11
CA VAL A 121 0.68 -4.56 -6.77
C VAL A 121 1.30 -3.21 -6.42
N TYR A 122 2.55 -2.96 -6.82
CA TYR A 122 3.20 -1.66 -6.65
C TYR A 122 2.42 -0.56 -7.38
N LEU A 123 2.15 -0.75 -8.68
CA LEU A 123 1.41 0.22 -9.50
C LEU A 123 0.00 0.47 -8.95
N PHE A 124 -0.70 -0.60 -8.56
CA PHE A 124 -1.99 -0.47 -7.90
C PHE A 124 -1.91 0.42 -6.66
N CYS A 125 -0.93 0.17 -5.79
CA CYS A 125 -0.71 0.92 -4.56
C CYS A 125 -0.37 2.40 -4.82
N LEU A 126 0.51 2.69 -5.79
CA LEU A 126 0.84 4.05 -6.22
C LEU A 126 -0.40 4.80 -6.74
N LEU A 127 -1.09 4.23 -7.73
CA LEU A 127 -2.24 4.87 -8.38
C LEU A 127 -3.41 5.06 -7.42
N SER A 128 -3.72 4.04 -6.60
CA SER A 128 -4.83 4.11 -5.64
C SER A 128 -4.58 5.14 -4.54
N SER A 129 -3.34 5.26 -4.06
CA SER A 129 -2.96 6.30 -3.11
C SER A 129 -3.07 7.68 -3.75
N ALA A 130 -2.54 7.85 -4.97
CA ALA A 130 -2.61 9.12 -5.69
C ALA A 130 -4.05 9.59 -5.95
N ILE A 131 -4.97 8.68 -6.33
CA ILE A 131 -6.40 9.01 -6.49
C ILE A 131 -7.00 9.48 -5.17
N ARG A 132 -6.79 8.73 -4.08
CA ARG A 132 -7.39 9.02 -2.76
C ARG A 132 -6.83 10.29 -2.11
N GLU A 133 -5.62 10.67 -2.47
CA GLU A 133 -4.97 11.88 -1.97
C GLU A 133 -5.19 13.10 -2.87
N GLY A 134 -5.88 12.91 -3.99
CA GLY A 134 -6.13 13.96 -4.98
C GLY A 134 -4.92 14.31 -5.85
N GLY A 135 -3.88 13.47 -5.86
CA GLY A 135 -2.75 13.57 -6.80
C GLY A 135 -3.09 13.07 -8.21
N LEU A 136 -4.13 12.26 -8.35
CA LEU A 136 -4.75 11.89 -9.63
C LEU A 136 -6.24 12.23 -9.58
N GLN A 137 -6.69 13.11 -10.47
CA GLN A 137 -8.13 13.38 -10.62
C GLN A 137 -8.75 12.43 -11.65
N THR A 138 -9.81 11.75 -11.22
CA THR A 138 -10.68 10.94 -12.09
C THR A 138 -12.10 11.46 -11.99
N THR A 139 -12.79 11.54 -13.13
CA THR A 139 -14.24 11.80 -13.18
C THR A 139 -15.05 10.50 -13.14
N ASP A 140 -14.38 9.35 -13.19
CA ASP A 140 -15.02 8.04 -13.15
C ASP A 140 -15.05 7.51 -11.71
N GLU A 141 -16.21 7.68 -11.06
CA GLU A 141 -16.47 7.19 -9.70
C GLU A 141 -16.33 5.65 -9.60
N SER A 142 -16.45 4.91 -10.71
CA SER A 142 -16.30 3.45 -10.72
C SER A 142 -14.86 3.01 -10.43
N ILE A 143 -13.87 3.87 -10.73
CA ILE A 143 -12.46 3.60 -10.42
C ILE A 143 -12.24 3.68 -8.91
N GLU A 144 -12.70 4.75 -8.26
CA GLU A 144 -12.45 4.97 -6.83
C GLU A 144 -13.20 3.95 -5.96
N THR A 145 -14.44 3.63 -6.32
CA THR A 145 -15.29 2.67 -5.57
C THR A 145 -14.71 1.26 -5.51
N ARG A 146 -13.88 0.86 -6.48
CA ARG A 146 -13.21 -0.45 -6.54
C ARG A 146 -11.91 -0.52 -5.72
N ILE A 147 -11.34 0.61 -5.30
CA ILE A 147 -10.01 0.62 -4.65
C ILE A 147 -9.98 -0.23 -3.38
N ALA A 148 -10.99 -0.10 -2.51
CA ALA A 148 -10.97 -0.79 -1.21
C ALA A 148 -10.97 -2.31 -1.36
N SER A 149 -11.81 -2.84 -2.25
CA SER A 149 -11.91 -4.29 -2.48
C SER A 149 -10.69 -4.86 -3.20
N LEU A 150 -10.15 -4.15 -4.18
CA LEU A 150 -8.92 -4.55 -4.87
C LEU A 150 -7.70 -4.46 -3.95
N PHE A 151 -7.67 -3.50 -3.03
CA PHE A 151 -6.58 -3.40 -2.05
C PHE A 151 -6.56 -4.59 -1.08
N GLN A 152 -7.74 -5.10 -0.69
CA GLN A 152 -7.84 -6.31 0.13
C GLN A 152 -7.32 -7.55 -0.61
N VAL A 153 -7.47 -7.61 -1.94
CA VAL A 153 -6.81 -8.64 -2.76
C VAL A 153 -5.30 -8.55 -2.58
N CYS A 154 -4.70 -7.38 -2.84
CA CYS A 154 -3.26 -7.15 -2.68
C CYS A 154 -2.74 -7.53 -1.28
N ALA A 155 -3.49 -7.17 -0.23
CA ALA A 155 -3.18 -7.51 1.14
C ALA A 155 -3.18 -9.03 1.40
N CYS A 156 -4.14 -9.76 0.83
CA CYS A 156 -4.17 -11.23 0.93
C CYS A 156 -2.98 -11.87 0.22
N LEU A 157 -2.59 -11.38 -0.96
CA LEU A 157 -1.41 -11.91 -1.68
C LEU A 157 -0.13 -11.69 -0.86
N ALA A 158 0.01 -10.51 -0.27
CA ALA A 158 1.14 -10.20 0.60
C ALA A 158 1.13 -11.06 1.87
N ALA A 159 -0.02 -11.29 2.49
CA ALA A 159 -0.14 -12.16 3.67
C ALA A 159 0.28 -13.61 3.36
N VAL A 160 -0.16 -14.14 2.21
CA VAL A 160 0.23 -15.46 1.70
C VAL A 160 1.75 -15.55 1.52
N GLY A 161 2.37 -14.56 0.87
CA GLY A 161 3.82 -14.53 0.69
C GLY A 161 4.60 -14.38 2.00
N TYR A 162 4.12 -13.53 2.90
CA TYR A 162 4.75 -13.29 4.20
C TYR A 162 4.80 -14.55 5.07
N LEU A 163 3.68 -15.30 5.15
CA LEU A 163 3.63 -16.53 5.92
C LEU A 163 4.16 -17.75 5.16
N SER A 164 4.26 -17.66 3.82
CA SER A 164 4.39 -18.82 2.93
C SER A 164 3.28 -19.86 3.19
N GLY A 165 2.04 -19.37 3.23
CA GLY A 165 0.87 -20.12 3.69
C GLY A 165 -0.38 -19.87 2.85
N THR A 166 -1.53 -19.86 3.52
CA THR A 166 -2.86 -19.63 2.94
C THR A 166 -3.47 -18.37 3.53
N ALA A 167 -4.33 -17.68 2.78
CA ALA A 167 -5.12 -16.57 3.30
C ALA A 167 -6.56 -16.60 2.78
N SER A 168 -7.45 -15.98 3.55
CA SER A 168 -8.83 -15.69 3.20
C SER A 168 -9.11 -14.19 3.37
N SER A 169 -9.83 -13.62 2.43
CA SER A 169 -10.29 -12.22 2.47
C SER A 169 -11.73 -12.15 2.99
N PHE A 170 -12.01 -11.22 3.89
CA PHE A 170 -13.35 -11.01 4.46
C PHE A 170 -13.96 -9.65 4.13
N GLY A 171 -13.22 -8.86 3.34
CA GLY A 171 -13.62 -7.57 2.87
C GLY A 171 -14.89 -7.55 2.01
N PHE A 172 -15.59 -6.42 2.05
CA PHE A 172 -16.78 -6.19 1.23
C PHE A 172 -16.42 -5.51 -0.11
N PRO A 173 -16.93 -5.98 -1.27
CA PRO A 173 -17.83 -7.12 -1.46
C PRO A 173 -17.08 -8.46 -1.54
N ARG A 174 -17.67 -9.50 -0.92
CA ARG A 174 -17.11 -10.85 -0.90
C ARG A 174 -17.28 -11.53 -2.26
N ALA A 175 -16.23 -12.16 -2.77
CA ALA A 175 -16.23 -12.79 -4.10
C ALA A 175 -17.32 -13.87 -4.28
N GLN A 176 -17.70 -14.56 -3.20
CA GLN A 176 -18.74 -15.59 -3.22
C GLN A 176 -20.16 -15.06 -2.91
N GLY A 177 -20.32 -13.77 -2.63
CA GLY A 177 -21.63 -13.17 -2.27
C GLY A 177 -22.24 -13.71 -0.97
N ASN A 178 -21.52 -14.55 -0.22
CA ASN A 178 -21.97 -15.10 1.05
C ASN A 178 -22.08 -14.01 2.13
N ALA A 179 -22.79 -14.28 3.23
CA ALA A 179 -22.79 -13.43 4.43
C ALA A 179 -21.44 -13.59 5.18
N PHE A 180 -21.13 -12.69 6.13
CA PHE A 180 -19.84 -12.71 6.85
C PHE A 180 -19.62 -14.03 7.59
N LEU A 181 -20.62 -14.47 8.33
CA LEU A 181 -20.54 -15.66 9.18
C LEU A 181 -20.28 -16.96 8.37
N PRO A 182 -20.99 -17.26 7.26
CA PRO A 182 -20.65 -18.38 6.39
C PRO A 182 -19.22 -18.33 5.83
N ALA A 183 -18.73 -17.15 5.43
CA ALA A 183 -17.35 -17.00 4.96
C ALA A 183 -16.34 -17.31 6.07
N LEU A 184 -16.61 -16.82 7.28
CA LEU A 184 -15.79 -17.05 8.46
C LEU A 184 -15.77 -18.55 8.83
N GLN A 185 -16.92 -19.22 8.81
CA GLN A 185 -17.03 -20.66 9.04
C GLN A 185 -16.21 -21.46 8.01
N LEU A 186 -16.28 -21.10 6.73
CA LEU A 186 -15.51 -21.78 5.68
C LEU A 186 -14.00 -21.63 5.92
N ALA A 187 -13.54 -20.42 6.17
CA ALA A 187 -12.11 -20.17 6.38
C ALA A 187 -11.59 -20.84 7.64
N TYR A 188 -12.34 -20.85 8.75
CA TYR A 188 -11.90 -21.51 9.98
C TYR A 188 -12.00 -23.03 9.93
N LYS A 189 -12.90 -23.56 9.08
CA LYS A 189 -12.90 -24.98 8.73
C LYS A 189 -11.62 -25.37 8.00
N GLU A 190 -11.11 -24.53 7.10
CA GLU A 190 -9.82 -24.75 6.43
C GLU A 190 -8.63 -24.51 7.37
N PHE A 191 -8.72 -23.49 8.23
CA PHE A 191 -7.71 -23.22 9.25
C PHE A 191 -7.58 -24.37 10.26
N GLY A 192 -8.67 -25.08 10.56
CA GLY A 192 -8.64 -26.28 11.40
C GLY A 192 -8.43 -26.02 12.89
N GLU A 193 -8.53 -24.78 13.35
CA GLU A 193 -8.49 -24.39 14.76
C GLU A 193 -9.65 -23.45 15.10
N GLY A 194 -10.16 -23.55 16.33
CA GLY A 194 -11.28 -22.75 16.79
C GLY A 194 -12.64 -23.23 16.24
N THR A 195 -13.70 -22.83 16.93
CA THR A 195 -15.08 -23.20 16.59
C THR A 195 -15.91 -21.94 16.41
N VAL A 196 -16.13 -21.54 15.16
CA VAL A 196 -17.00 -20.42 14.79
C VAL A 196 -18.45 -20.75 15.19
N ARG A 197 -19.20 -19.76 15.66
CA ARG A 197 -20.63 -19.89 15.98
C ARG A 197 -21.42 -20.36 14.75
N SER A 198 -22.43 -21.19 14.98
CA SER A 198 -23.47 -21.48 13.99
C SER A 198 -24.55 -20.39 14.01
N ASP A 199 -25.36 -20.33 12.95
CA ASP A 199 -26.49 -19.39 12.85
C ASP A 199 -27.47 -19.57 14.03
N ASP A 200 -27.67 -20.81 14.48
CA ASP A 200 -28.55 -21.17 15.62
C ASP A 200 -27.97 -20.79 17.00
N ASN A 201 -26.72 -20.31 17.06
CA ASN A 201 -26.00 -19.99 18.31
C ASN A 201 -25.57 -18.51 18.37
N VAL A 202 -26.34 -17.64 17.72
CA VAL A 202 -26.21 -16.19 17.80
C VAL A 202 -27.07 -15.70 18.99
N PRO A 203 -26.46 -15.18 20.08
CA PRO A 203 -27.21 -14.80 21.27
C PRO A 203 -28.14 -13.59 21.03
N PRO A 204 -29.25 -13.45 21.78
CA PRO A 204 -30.08 -12.24 21.73
C PRO A 204 -29.25 -10.98 22.00
N GLY A 205 -29.43 -9.95 21.16
CA GLY A 205 -28.66 -8.70 21.24
C GLY A 205 -27.31 -8.73 20.51
N PHE A 206 -26.95 -9.84 19.86
CA PHE A 206 -25.84 -9.85 18.92
C PHE A 206 -26.15 -8.92 17.74
N PRO A 207 -25.31 -7.93 17.43
CA PRO A 207 -25.58 -7.00 16.36
C PRO A 207 -25.68 -7.74 15.02
N SER A 208 -26.83 -7.66 14.35
CA SER A 208 -26.99 -8.16 12.98
C SER A 208 -26.01 -7.52 12.00
N ASP A 209 -25.53 -6.32 12.37
CA ASP A 209 -24.65 -5.47 11.60
C ASP A 209 -23.20 -5.58 12.06
N LEU A 210 -22.87 -6.55 12.93
CA LEU A 210 -21.47 -6.84 13.25
C LEU A 210 -20.81 -7.28 11.94
N LYS A 211 -20.15 -6.31 11.28
CA LYS A 211 -19.38 -6.54 10.06
C LYS A 211 -18.19 -7.44 10.39
N ASP A 212 -17.19 -7.43 9.53
CA ASP A 212 -15.87 -8.06 9.74
C ASP A 212 -15.17 -7.75 11.08
N GLY A 213 -15.71 -6.84 11.90
CA GLY A 213 -15.13 -6.45 13.17
C GLY A 213 -13.82 -5.69 12.98
N GLY A 214 -13.52 -5.18 11.78
CA GLY A 214 -12.23 -4.58 11.45
C GLY A 214 -11.16 -5.58 11.03
N ILE A 215 -11.49 -6.86 10.85
CA ILE A 215 -10.57 -7.90 10.35
C ILE A 215 -10.84 -8.15 8.86
N ASP A 216 -9.95 -7.63 8.02
CA ASP A 216 -10.07 -7.75 6.56
C ASP A 216 -9.38 -8.99 6.00
N VAL A 217 -8.29 -9.42 6.64
CA VAL A 217 -7.40 -10.48 6.16
C VAL A 217 -7.17 -11.49 7.28
N ILE A 218 -7.32 -12.77 6.96
CA ILE A 218 -6.94 -13.88 7.85
C ILE A 218 -6.00 -14.77 7.07
N ALA A 219 -4.79 -14.99 7.59
CA ALA A 219 -3.80 -15.83 6.95
C ALA A 219 -3.16 -16.78 7.94
N TRP A 220 -2.73 -17.95 7.48
CA TRP A 220 -2.05 -18.92 8.31
C TRP A 220 -1.04 -19.75 7.53
N ARG A 221 -0.07 -20.32 8.25
CA ARG A 221 0.78 -21.39 7.73
C ARG A 221 0.55 -22.66 8.52
N ASP A 222 0.16 -23.70 7.81
CA ASP A 222 0.01 -25.04 8.36
C ASP A 222 1.33 -25.73 8.66
N PHE A 223 1.34 -26.56 9.69
CA PHE A 223 2.29 -27.67 9.79
C PHE A 223 1.94 -28.79 8.81
N PRO A 224 2.90 -29.65 8.44
CA PRO A 224 2.64 -30.78 7.55
C PRO A 224 1.51 -31.72 8.03
N ASP A 225 1.30 -31.83 9.34
CA ASP A 225 0.26 -32.67 9.97
C ASP A 225 -1.09 -31.95 10.19
N LYS A 226 -1.17 -30.65 9.84
CA LYS A 226 -2.33 -29.77 10.05
C LYS A 226 -2.76 -29.59 11.52
N LEU A 227 -1.96 -30.03 12.49
CA LEU A 227 -2.29 -29.92 13.91
C LEU A 227 -2.20 -28.47 14.42
N PRO A 228 -2.77 -28.17 15.61
CA PRO A 228 -2.78 -26.83 16.17
C PRO A 228 -1.38 -26.24 16.47
N GLY A 229 -1.31 -24.92 16.60
CA GLY A 229 -0.09 -24.16 16.92
C GLY A 229 0.55 -23.46 15.72
N LYS A 230 -0.28 -23.13 14.73
CA LYS A 230 0.08 -22.57 13.42
C LYS A 230 0.58 -21.14 13.55
N LEU A 231 1.32 -20.67 12.53
CA LEU A 231 1.45 -19.23 12.35
C LEU A 231 0.12 -18.70 11.85
N TYR A 232 -0.41 -17.68 12.51
CA TYR A 232 -1.75 -17.18 12.30
C TYR A 232 -1.73 -15.66 12.34
N LEU A 233 -2.26 -14.99 11.32
CA LEU A 233 -2.20 -13.55 11.12
C LEU A 233 -3.60 -12.99 10.93
N LEU A 234 -3.89 -11.92 11.68
CA LEU A 234 -5.10 -11.12 11.57
C LEU A 234 -4.75 -9.72 11.14
N GLY A 235 -5.32 -9.31 10.01
CA GLY A 235 -4.96 -8.09 9.31
C GLY A 235 -6.12 -7.11 9.16
N GLN A 236 -5.80 -5.83 9.28
CA GLN A 236 -6.71 -4.75 8.88
C GLN A 236 -6.15 -3.96 7.69
N CYS A 237 -7.00 -3.69 6.71
CA CYS A 237 -6.69 -2.90 5.52
C CYS A 237 -7.08 -1.43 5.73
N ALA A 238 -6.14 -0.53 5.47
CA ALA A 238 -6.37 0.91 5.53
C ALA A 238 -5.88 1.58 4.25
N SER A 239 -6.78 1.72 3.26
CA SER A 239 -6.45 2.36 2.00
C SER A 239 -6.45 3.89 2.04
N GLY A 240 -6.54 4.55 3.20
CA GLY A 240 -6.66 6.01 3.29
C GLY A 240 -6.08 6.59 4.59
N LYS A 241 -6.10 7.93 4.73
CA LYS A 241 -5.35 8.69 5.75
C LYS A 241 -5.70 8.37 7.21
N ASN A 242 -6.89 7.81 7.48
CA ASN A 242 -7.31 7.42 8.83
C ASN A 242 -6.77 6.05 9.27
N TRP A 243 -5.57 5.67 8.82
CA TRP A 243 -4.95 4.39 9.18
C TRP A 243 -4.48 4.37 10.63
N LYS A 244 -4.02 5.51 11.18
CA LYS A 244 -3.54 5.62 12.56
C LYS A 244 -4.61 5.32 13.61
N SER A 245 -5.90 5.45 13.26
CA SER A 245 -7.02 5.10 14.14
C SER A 245 -7.47 3.64 14.01
N LYS A 246 -6.69 2.79 13.33
CA LYS A 246 -7.07 1.40 13.00
C LYS A 246 -6.07 0.34 13.52
N PRO A 247 -5.76 0.31 14.83
CA PRO A 247 -4.97 -0.78 15.40
C PRO A 247 -5.80 -2.07 15.50
N VAL A 248 -5.39 -3.10 14.77
CA VAL A 248 -6.12 -4.39 14.71
C VAL A 248 -6.23 -5.08 16.08
N ARG A 249 -5.27 -4.86 16.99
CA ARG A 249 -5.28 -5.37 18.37
C ARG A 249 -6.60 -5.13 19.09
N THR A 250 -7.20 -3.95 18.88
CA THR A 250 -8.47 -3.57 19.54
C THR A 250 -9.66 -4.42 19.10
N TYR A 251 -9.56 -5.01 17.91
CA TYR A 251 -10.59 -5.81 17.28
C TYR A 251 -10.47 -7.30 17.56
N ILE A 252 -9.24 -7.83 17.69
CA ILE A 252 -8.98 -9.28 17.85
C ILE A 252 -9.77 -9.89 19.01
N LYS A 253 -9.69 -9.28 20.20
CA LYS A 253 -10.39 -9.79 21.39
C LYS A 253 -11.89 -9.86 21.18
N SER A 254 -12.47 -8.82 20.60
CA SER A 254 -13.91 -8.75 20.29
C SER A 254 -14.27 -9.74 19.18
N PHE A 255 -13.45 -9.87 18.16
CA PHE A 255 -13.64 -10.79 17.04
C PHE A 255 -13.71 -12.25 17.53
N HIS A 256 -12.71 -12.69 18.32
CA HIS A 256 -12.73 -14.04 18.89
C HIS A 256 -13.83 -14.22 19.92
N GLY A 257 -14.05 -13.27 20.83
CA GLY A 257 -15.10 -13.37 21.85
C GLY A 257 -16.53 -13.41 21.28
N ASN A 258 -16.77 -12.67 20.18
CA ASN A 258 -18.08 -12.58 19.57
C ASN A 258 -18.37 -13.73 18.62
N TRP A 259 -17.42 -14.10 17.75
CA TRP A 259 -17.70 -15.04 16.66
C TRP A 259 -17.40 -16.50 16.99
N PHE A 260 -16.74 -16.78 18.11
CA PHE A 260 -16.29 -18.14 18.44
C PHE A 260 -16.96 -18.67 19.70
N THR A 261 -17.20 -19.98 19.70
CA THR A 261 -17.55 -20.77 20.89
C THR A 261 -16.32 -21.43 21.51
N GLY A 262 -15.29 -21.69 20.69
CA GLY A 262 -13.95 -22.05 21.12
C GLY A 262 -12.94 -21.23 20.33
N THR A 263 -12.07 -20.50 21.01
CA THR A 263 -11.04 -19.69 20.35
C THR A 263 -9.97 -20.61 19.74
N PRO A 264 -9.30 -20.19 18.65
CA PRO A 264 -8.11 -20.89 18.15
C PRO A 264 -7.05 -21.06 19.25
N ALA A 265 -6.24 -22.11 19.16
CA ALA A 265 -5.12 -22.33 20.07
C ALA A 265 -3.91 -21.47 19.67
N SER A 266 -3.79 -21.15 18.39
CA SER A 266 -2.77 -20.26 17.83
C SER A 266 -3.05 -18.81 18.18
N GLU A 267 -2.02 -18.12 18.68
CA GLU A 267 -2.07 -16.69 18.96
C GLU A 267 -1.99 -15.88 17.65
N PRO A 268 -2.87 -14.88 17.46
CA PRO A 268 -2.86 -14.05 16.26
C PRO A 268 -1.67 -13.09 16.24
N ILE A 269 -0.97 -13.07 15.11
CA ILE A 269 -0.06 -12.00 14.73
C ILE A 269 -0.90 -10.85 14.17
N GLU A 270 -0.79 -9.68 14.79
CA GLU A 270 -1.43 -8.45 14.35
C GLU A 270 -0.76 -7.91 13.09
N ALA A 271 -1.54 -7.48 12.10
CA ALA A 271 -1.02 -6.83 10.90
C ALA A 271 -1.85 -5.63 10.43
N LEU A 272 -1.17 -4.65 9.84
CA LEU A 272 -1.76 -3.49 9.17
C LEU A 272 -1.30 -3.46 7.72
N PHE A 273 -2.22 -3.26 6.78
CA PHE A 273 -1.92 -3.13 5.36
C PHE A 273 -2.27 -1.71 4.88
N ILE A 274 -1.30 -1.00 4.27
CA ILE A 274 -1.48 0.36 3.71
C ILE A 274 -0.88 0.47 2.29
N PRO A 275 -1.53 1.18 1.34
CA PRO A 275 -1.09 1.24 -0.06
C PRO A 275 0.01 2.31 -0.32
N PHE A 276 0.36 3.11 0.67
CA PHE A 276 1.45 4.09 0.58
C PHE A 276 2.69 3.57 1.33
N THR A 277 3.84 4.19 1.11
CA THR A 277 5.02 3.97 1.96
C THR A 277 4.71 4.38 3.38
N PHE A 278 5.17 3.60 4.36
CA PHE A 278 4.95 3.97 5.76
C PHE A 278 5.60 5.32 6.11
N HIS A 279 6.74 5.64 5.48
CA HIS A 279 7.43 6.92 5.62
C HIS A 279 6.89 8.04 4.72
N HIS A 280 5.70 7.89 4.12
CA HIS A 280 5.11 8.91 3.24
C HIS A 280 4.98 10.28 3.93
N GLU A 281 4.70 10.31 5.23
CA GLU A 281 4.54 11.54 6.02
C GLU A 281 5.82 11.99 6.74
N LEU A 282 6.94 11.27 6.61
CA LEU A 282 8.20 11.63 7.29
C LEU A 282 8.91 12.76 6.54
N GLN A 283 9.14 13.86 7.25
CA GLN A 283 9.97 14.97 6.79
C GLN A 283 11.44 14.68 7.05
N ASP A 284 12.27 15.27 6.19
CA ASP A 284 13.71 15.37 6.35
C ASP A 284 14.10 16.19 7.58
N SER A 285 15.31 15.95 8.10
CA SER A 285 15.84 16.60 9.28
C SER A 285 17.35 16.73 9.17
N ASP A 286 17.88 17.87 9.61
CA ASP A 286 19.34 18.10 9.66
C ASP A 286 20.02 17.36 10.82
N GLU A 287 19.25 16.90 11.81
CA GLU A 287 19.77 16.28 13.04
C GLU A 287 19.98 14.77 12.91
N GLU A 288 19.22 14.10 12.06
CA GLU A 288 19.17 12.64 11.96
C GLU A 288 19.07 12.21 10.50
N ASP A 289 19.88 11.22 10.10
CA ASP A 289 19.79 10.66 8.76
C ASP A 289 18.40 10.03 8.52
N PHE A 290 17.86 10.22 7.31
CA PHE A 290 16.52 9.78 6.96
C PHE A 290 16.31 8.27 7.16
N SER A 291 17.36 7.46 6.98
CA SER A 291 17.28 6.00 7.10
C SER A 291 17.06 5.57 8.56
N THR A 292 17.74 6.23 9.51
CA THR A 292 17.59 6.03 10.94
C THR A 292 16.22 6.54 11.41
N ARG A 293 15.80 7.72 10.95
CA ARG A 293 14.48 8.27 11.23
C ARG A 293 13.35 7.33 10.80
N ARG A 294 13.43 6.81 9.57
CA ARG A 294 12.49 5.80 9.05
C ARG A 294 12.50 4.52 9.88
N ARG A 295 13.68 4.01 10.25
CA ARG A 295 13.82 2.81 11.09
C ARG A 295 13.16 3.01 12.45
N ASN A 296 13.42 4.15 13.09
CA ASN A 296 12.86 4.50 14.39
C ASN A 296 11.32 4.61 14.32
N ALA A 297 10.78 5.28 13.30
CA ALA A 297 9.34 5.36 13.09
C ALA A 297 8.69 3.96 12.98
N PHE A 298 9.27 3.05 12.18
CA PHE A 298 8.80 1.67 12.10
C PHE A 298 8.85 0.95 13.45
N HIS A 299 9.95 1.11 14.21
CA HIS A 299 10.13 0.47 15.51
C HIS A 299 9.07 0.87 16.53
N TYR A 300 8.64 2.14 16.52
CA TYR A 300 7.57 2.60 17.42
C TYR A 300 6.20 2.15 16.95
N GLU A 301 5.86 2.34 15.67
CA GLU A 301 4.51 2.05 15.19
C GLU A 301 4.19 0.54 15.14
N THR A 302 5.20 -0.31 14.93
CA THR A 302 5.00 -1.78 14.97
C THR A 302 4.55 -2.29 16.35
N ARG A 303 4.79 -1.53 17.44
CA ARG A 303 4.25 -1.88 18.78
C ARG A 303 2.74 -1.72 18.87
N THR A 304 2.20 -0.79 18.07
CA THR A 304 0.77 -0.43 18.02
C THR A 304 0.02 -1.25 16.98
N PHE A 305 0.61 -1.40 15.79
CA PHE A 305 -0.05 -1.99 14.62
C PHE A 305 0.39 -3.42 14.30
N GLY A 306 1.38 -3.96 15.03
CA GLY A 306 1.98 -5.26 14.73
C GLY A 306 2.84 -5.21 13.47
N VAL A 307 2.69 -6.21 12.62
CA VAL A 307 3.40 -6.28 11.33
C VAL A 307 2.79 -5.29 10.34
N ILE A 308 3.53 -4.25 10.01
CA ILE A 308 3.09 -3.26 9.01
C ILE A 308 3.50 -3.74 7.62
N HIS A 309 2.54 -3.87 6.72
CA HIS A 309 2.71 -4.10 5.30
C HIS A 309 2.36 -2.83 4.54
N ASP A 310 3.39 -1.99 4.32
CA ASP A 310 3.30 -0.81 3.48
C ASP A 310 3.48 -1.17 1.99
N ARG A 311 3.39 -0.19 1.10
CA ARG A 311 3.52 -0.39 -0.35
C ARG A 311 4.70 -1.30 -0.74
N PHE A 312 5.85 -1.13 -0.09
CA PHE A 312 7.04 -1.91 -0.43
C PHE A 312 6.89 -3.36 -0.01
N ARG A 313 6.48 -3.59 1.24
CA ARG A 313 6.27 -4.95 1.75
C ARG A 313 5.12 -5.65 1.02
N LEU A 314 4.05 -4.92 0.66
CA LEU A 314 2.95 -5.44 -0.16
C LEU A 314 3.43 -5.95 -1.51
N ALA A 315 4.15 -5.13 -2.27
CA ALA A 315 4.68 -5.50 -3.58
C ALA A 315 5.64 -6.70 -3.49
N TYR A 316 6.58 -6.64 -2.54
CA TYR A 316 7.56 -7.72 -2.34
C TYR A 316 6.89 -9.05 -1.97
N PHE A 317 6.03 -9.07 -0.95
CA PHE A 317 5.41 -10.31 -0.50
C PHE A 317 4.34 -10.82 -1.46
N ALA A 318 3.63 -9.95 -2.19
CA ALA A 318 2.75 -10.40 -3.26
C ALA A 318 3.52 -11.09 -4.39
N GLY A 319 4.71 -10.57 -4.74
CA GLY A 319 5.65 -11.21 -5.66
C GLY A 319 6.04 -12.61 -5.18
N LEU A 320 6.45 -12.76 -3.91
CA LEU A 320 6.77 -14.07 -3.33
C LEU A 320 5.57 -15.01 -3.29
N GLY A 321 4.40 -14.53 -2.89
CA GLY A 321 3.16 -15.31 -2.82
C GLY A 321 2.78 -15.91 -4.17
N SER A 322 3.02 -15.19 -5.27
CA SER A 322 2.78 -15.67 -6.63
C SER A 322 3.61 -16.88 -7.05
N SER A 323 4.78 -17.06 -6.42
CA SER A 323 5.69 -18.17 -6.72
C SER A 323 5.39 -19.42 -5.90
N LEU A 324 4.43 -19.37 -4.98
CA LEU A 324 4.06 -20.52 -4.13
C LEU A 324 3.22 -21.54 -4.91
N PRO A 325 3.17 -22.83 -4.51
CA PRO A 325 2.45 -23.87 -5.25
C PRO A 325 0.94 -23.62 -5.43
N PRO A 326 0.30 -24.18 -6.49
CA PRO A 326 -1.12 -23.96 -6.82
C PRO A 326 -2.12 -24.25 -5.70
N GLN A 327 -1.81 -25.20 -4.79
CA GLN A 327 -2.68 -25.48 -3.64
C GLN A 327 -2.84 -24.27 -2.70
N ASN A 328 -1.93 -23.29 -2.76
CA ASN A 328 -2.00 -22.03 -2.01
C ASN A 328 -2.53 -20.87 -2.89
N GLN A 329 -2.89 -21.13 -4.15
CA GLN A 329 -3.28 -20.14 -5.17
C GLN A 329 -4.78 -20.19 -5.56
N GLY A 330 -5.61 -21.04 -4.94
CA GLY A 330 -6.97 -21.34 -5.43
C GLY A 330 -7.90 -20.12 -5.63
N ALA A 331 -7.82 -19.11 -4.75
CA ALA A 331 -8.55 -17.83 -4.87
C ALA A 331 -7.67 -16.66 -5.36
N PHE A 332 -6.40 -16.93 -5.66
CA PHE A 332 -5.34 -15.97 -5.96
C PHE A 332 -5.42 -15.46 -7.42
N ASN A 333 -5.60 -16.36 -8.39
CA ASN A 333 -5.50 -16.03 -9.82
C ASN A 333 -6.69 -15.19 -10.34
N GLU A 334 -7.93 -15.53 -9.97
CA GLU A 334 -9.11 -14.79 -10.45
C GLU A 334 -9.22 -13.36 -9.90
N ASN A 335 -8.58 -13.08 -8.76
CA ASN A 335 -8.66 -11.78 -8.13
C ASN A 335 -7.51 -10.85 -8.52
N ILE A 336 -6.31 -11.39 -8.83
CA ILE A 336 -5.21 -10.54 -9.32
C ILE A 336 -5.53 -9.98 -10.72
N ASP A 337 -6.22 -10.71 -11.58
CA ASP A 337 -6.58 -10.20 -12.91
C ASP A 337 -7.52 -8.99 -12.85
N LYS A 338 -8.35 -8.88 -11.79
CA LYS A 338 -9.15 -7.68 -11.53
C LYS A 338 -8.30 -6.47 -11.12
N VAL A 339 -7.21 -6.71 -10.40
CA VAL A 339 -6.23 -5.67 -10.04
C VAL A 339 -5.50 -5.21 -11.31
N LYS A 340 -5.01 -6.14 -12.13
CA LYS A 340 -4.35 -5.83 -13.41
C LYS A 340 -5.27 -5.03 -14.34
N ALA A 341 -6.51 -5.48 -14.50
CA ALA A 341 -7.51 -4.77 -15.30
C ALA A 341 -7.74 -3.34 -14.78
N TRP A 342 -7.92 -3.16 -13.47
CA TRP A 342 -8.08 -1.83 -12.89
C TRP A 342 -6.86 -0.93 -13.10
N VAL A 343 -5.64 -1.45 -12.94
CA VAL A 343 -4.42 -0.69 -13.21
C VAL A 343 -4.36 -0.32 -14.70
N GLY A 344 -4.66 -1.26 -15.59
CA GLY A 344 -4.73 -1.00 -17.04
C GLY A 344 -5.74 0.08 -17.40
N ASP A 345 -6.95 0.03 -16.82
CA ASP A 345 -8.00 1.05 -17.00
C ASP A 345 -7.46 2.44 -16.59
N VAL A 346 -6.86 2.56 -15.40
CA VAL A 346 -6.32 3.83 -14.91
C VAL A 346 -5.18 4.34 -15.81
N LEU A 347 -4.25 3.47 -16.21
CA LEU A 347 -3.14 3.83 -17.09
C LEU A 347 -3.62 4.26 -18.49
N ALA A 348 -4.66 3.61 -19.03
CA ALA A 348 -5.25 4.01 -20.31
C ALA A 348 -5.84 5.42 -20.23
N LEU A 349 -6.58 5.72 -19.15
CA LEU A 349 -7.15 7.04 -18.92
C LEU A 349 -6.08 8.11 -18.71
N MET A 350 -4.96 7.78 -18.05
CA MET A 350 -3.82 8.70 -17.90
C MET A 350 -3.20 9.09 -19.24
N ARG A 351 -3.24 8.19 -20.23
CA ARG A 351 -2.72 8.41 -21.59
C ARG A 351 -3.74 9.02 -22.56
N GLY A 352 -4.99 9.23 -22.11
CA GLY A 352 -6.06 9.78 -22.95
C GLY A 352 -6.65 8.79 -23.97
N ASN A 353 -6.47 7.48 -23.76
CA ASN A 353 -7.06 6.41 -24.57
C ASN A 353 -8.43 5.95 -24.05
#